data_AF-A0A2V9R6X3-F1
#
_entry.id   AF-A0A2V9R6X3-F1
#
_cell.length_a   1.000
_cell.length_b   1.000
_cell.length_c   1.000
_cell.angle_alpha   90.00
_cell.angle_beta   90.00
_cell.angle_gamma   90.00
#
_symmetry.space_group_name_H-M   'P 1'
#
loop_
_entity.id
_entity.type
_entity.pdbx_description
1 polymer ?
#
loop_
_entity_poly.entity_id
_entity_poly.type
_entity_poly.pdbx_seq_one_letter_code
_entity_poly.pdbx_strand_id
1 'polypeptide(L)'
;MALSRRVEITAPDLTVTGYDFLRTEIHTGLTMAALADASKANPAKMKRNQTNARKAYDTARRFMNQIPLVPERYIEVREGLKKLRRVLQKLGEDL
;
A
#
# COMPACT_ATOMS: atom_id res chain seq x y z
N MET A 1 21.34 25.23 29.30
CA MET A 1 21.69 24.96 27.89
C MET A 1 21.13 23.60 27.51
N ALA A 2 19.97 23.55 26.85
CA ALA A 2 19.37 22.30 26.38
C ALA A 2 19.71 22.14 24.89
N LEU A 3 20.54 21.15 24.56
CA LEU A 3 20.87 20.79 23.18
C LEU A 3 19.62 20.16 22.55
N SER A 4 18.88 20.97 21.79
CA SER A 4 17.81 20.50 20.92
C SER A 4 18.46 19.74 19.76
N ARG A 5 18.51 18.40 19.87
CA ARG A 5 18.96 17.52 18.78
C ARG A 5 17.96 17.65 17.63
N ARG A 6 18.30 18.45 16.62
CA ARG A 6 17.66 18.32 15.30
C ARG A 6 18.11 16.98 14.72
N VAL A 7 17.16 16.06 14.61
CA VAL A 7 17.37 14.82 13.84
C VAL A 7 17.44 15.24 12.37
N GLU A 8 18.64 15.27 11.80
CA GLU A 8 18.82 15.42 10.36
C GLU A 8 18.34 14.14 9.69
N ILE A 9 17.08 14.12 9.26
CA ILE A 9 16.54 13.04 8.44
C ILE A 9 17.20 13.17 7.07
N THR A 10 18.15 12.28 6.78
CA THR A 10 18.86 12.27 5.49
C THR A 10 17.99 11.63 4.41
N ALA A 11 18.18 12.02 3.14
CA ALA A 11 17.44 11.47 1.99
C ALA A 11 17.42 9.92 1.92
N PRO A 12 18.51 9.18 2.23
CA PRO A 12 18.48 7.71 2.29
C PRO A 12 17.41 7.16 3.24
N ASP A 13 17.21 7.82 4.38
CA ASP A 13 16.28 7.37 5.43
C ASP A 13 14.82 7.50 4.98
N LEU A 14 14.51 8.56 4.22
CA LEU A 14 13.20 8.74 3.57
C LEU A 14 12.91 7.70 2.49
N THR A 15 13.93 7.23 1.75
CA THR A 15 13.74 6.19 0.73
C THR A 15 13.49 4.80 1.31
N VAL A 16 14.13 4.47 2.44
CA VAL A 16 13.89 3.21 3.17
C VAL A 16 12.51 3.23 3.81
N THR A 17 12.20 4.31 4.55
CA THR A 17 10.89 4.47 5.21
C THR A 17 9.74 4.48 4.20
N GLY A 18 9.90 5.21 3.09
CA GLY A 18 8.89 5.26 2.03
C GLY A 18 8.70 3.91 1.33
N TYR A 19 9.77 3.14 1.15
CA TYR A 19 9.69 1.79 0.61
C TYR A 19 8.93 0.83 1.55
N ASP A 20 9.26 0.83 2.84
CA ASP A 20 8.59 -0.03 3.82
C ASP A 20 7.10 0.35 3.98
N PHE A 21 6.79 1.65 3.89
CA PHE A 21 5.41 2.12 3.81
C PHE A 21 4.68 1.51 2.61
N LEU A 22 5.26 1.58 1.40
CA LEU A 22 4.63 1.02 0.20
C LEU A 22 4.38 -0.48 0.31
N ARG A 23 5.36 -1.24 0.83
CA ARG A 23 5.19 -2.69 1.05
C ARG A 23 4.07 -2.97 2.04
N THR A 24 4.03 -2.22 3.13
CA THR A 24 3.01 -2.36 4.19
C THR A 24 1.63 -2.06 3.65
N GLU A 25 1.46 -0.99 2.87
CA GLU A 25 0.17 -0.65 2.26
C GLU A 25 -0.28 -1.73 1.25
N ILE A 26 0.62 -2.20 0.39
CA ILE A 26 0.31 -3.28 -0.56
C ILE A 26 -0.11 -4.55 0.17
N HIS A 27 0.64 -4.94 1.21
CA HIS A 27 0.33 -6.13 2.01
C HIS A 27 -1.01 -5.99 2.75
N THR A 28 -1.27 -4.83 3.33
CA THR A 28 -2.55 -4.50 3.98
C THR A 28 -3.69 -4.59 2.99
N GLY A 29 -3.54 -4.01 1.80
CA GLY A 29 -4.53 -4.07 0.73
C GLY A 29 -4.84 -5.50 0.30
N LEU A 30 -3.82 -6.34 0.11
CA LEU A 30 -4.00 -7.76 -0.23
C LEU A 30 -4.73 -8.53 0.87
N THR A 31 -4.38 -8.28 2.13
CA THR A 31 -5.06 -8.90 3.29
C THR A 31 -6.52 -8.47 3.36
N MET A 32 -6.82 -7.20 3.16
CA MET A 32 -8.20 -6.70 3.14
C MET A 32 -8.99 -7.29 1.98
N ALA A 33 -8.38 -7.44 0.80
CA ALA A 33 -9.03 -8.07 -0.34
C ALA A 33 -9.33 -9.56 -0.10
N ALA A 34 -8.40 -10.30 0.52
CA ALA A 34 -8.63 -11.68 0.93
C ALA A 34 -9.76 -11.80 1.97
N LEU A 35 -9.79 -10.88 2.95
CA LEU A 35 -10.88 -10.83 3.93
C LEU A 35 -12.23 -10.45 3.31
N ALA A 36 -12.25 -9.65 2.24
CA ALA A 36 -13.46 -9.36 1.50
C ALA A 36 -13.98 -10.63 0.81
N ASP A 37 -13.11 -11.35 0.11
CA ASP A 37 -13.44 -12.61 -0.57
C ASP A 37 -13.95 -13.68 0.41
N ALA A 38 -13.30 -13.81 1.58
CA ALA A 38 -13.73 -14.72 2.65
C ALA A 38 -15.03 -14.30 3.35
N SER A 39 -15.49 -13.06 3.17
CA SER A 39 -16.70 -12.52 3.82
C SER A 39 -17.91 -12.43 2.90
N LYS A 40 -17.96 -13.18 1.77
CA LYS A 40 -19.07 -13.15 0.81
C LYS A 40 -20.46 -13.37 1.42
N ALA A 41 -20.56 -14.18 2.48
CA ALA A 41 -21.81 -14.40 3.21
C ALA A 41 -22.26 -13.20 4.07
N ASN A 42 -21.41 -12.18 4.24
CA ASN A 42 -21.71 -10.95 4.98
C ASN A 42 -21.41 -9.72 4.09
N PRO A 43 -22.41 -9.23 3.34
CA PRO A 43 -22.22 -8.14 2.38
C PRO A 43 -21.63 -6.86 2.98
N ALA A 44 -22.01 -6.51 4.21
CA ALA A 44 -21.48 -5.32 4.89
C ALA A 44 -19.98 -5.46 5.20
N LYS A 45 -19.56 -6.62 5.71
CA LYS A 45 -18.14 -6.91 5.99
C LYS A 45 -17.33 -7.01 4.70
N MET A 46 -17.86 -7.68 3.67
CA MET A 46 -17.26 -7.76 2.34
C MET A 46 -17.01 -6.36 1.78
N LYS A 47 -18.04 -5.51 1.71
CA LYS A 47 -17.94 -4.14 1.17
C LYS A 47 -16.94 -3.29 1.93
N ARG A 48 -16.93 -3.37 3.26
CA ARG A 48 -15.97 -2.63 4.10
C ARG A 48 -14.53 -3.04 3.81
N ASN A 49 -14.26 -4.34 3.75
CA ASN A 49 -12.92 -4.85 3.49
C ASN A 49 -12.47 -4.53 2.05
N GLN A 50 -13.35 -4.66 1.07
CA GLN A 50 -13.11 -4.23 -0.31
C GLN A 50 -12.76 -2.74 -0.38
N THR A 51 -13.53 -1.88 0.29
CA THR A 51 -13.26 -0.43 0.36
C THR A 51 -11.89 -0.14 0.97
N ASN A 52 -11.51 -0.85 2.03
CA ASN A 52 -10.19 -0.68 2.64
C ASN A 52 -9.05 -1.15 1.72
N ALA A 53 -9.25 -2.27 1.00
CA ALA A 53 -8.29 -2.74 0.03
C ALA A 53 -8.09 -1.74 -1.12
N ARG A 54 -9.18 -1.13 -1.61
CA ARG A 54 -9.15 -0.07 -2.61
C ARG A 54 -8.37 1.16 -2.13
N LYS A 55 -8.64 1.61 -0.89
CA LYS A 55 -7.89 2.73 -0.27
C LYS A 55 -6.39 2.45 -0.19
N ALA A 56 -6.00 1.27 0.24
CA ALA A 56 -4.59 0.88 0.31
C ALA A 56 -3.91 0.91 -1.07
N TYR A 57 -4.59 0.42 -2.11
CA TYR A 57 -4.11 0.51 -3.49
C TYR A 57 -3.91 1.97 -3.94
N ASP A 58 -4.91 2.83 -3.72
CA ASP A 58 -4.87 4.23 -4.14
C ASP A 58 -3.77 5.00 -3.38
N THR A 59 -3.62 4.74 -2.08
CA THR A 59 -2.55 5.30 -1.24
C THR A 59 -1.17 4.87 -1.75
N ALA A 60 -0.93 3.57 -1.91
CA ALA A 60 0.35 3.06 -2.39
C ALA A 60 0.69 3.59 -3.79
N ARG A 61 -0.28 3.62 -4.72
CA ARG A 61 -0.08 4.18 -6.07
C ARG A 61 0.30 5.66 -6.02
N ARG A 62 -0.39 6.46 -5.20
CA ARG A 62 -0.08 7.88 -5.05
C ARG A 62 1.32 8.08 -4.47
N PHE A 63 1.66 7.34 -3.42
CA PHE A 63 2.92 7.51 -2.70
C PHE A 63 4.13 7.03 -3.52
N MET A 64 3.96 5.97 -4.32
CA MET A 64 4.99 5.48 -5.24
C MET A 64 5.44 6.55 -6.25
N ASN A 65 4.54 7.45 -6.66
CA ASN A 65 4.88 8.56 -7.57
C ASN A 65 5.59 9.72 -6.87
N GLN A 66 5.67 9.72 -5.54
CA GLN A 66 6.21 10.83 -4.73
C GLN A 66 7.57 10.52 -4.13
N ILE A 67 7.97 9.25 -4.06
CA ILE A 67 9.23 8.84 -3.45
C ILE A 67 10.21 8.28 -4.50
N PRO A 68 11.49 8.66 -4.45
CA PRO A 68 12.51 8.05 -5.29
C PRO A 68 12.78 6.63 -4.78
N LEU A 69 12.63 5.65 -5.67
CA LEU A 69 12.97 4.25 -5.41
C LEU A 69 14.13 3.83 -6.30
N VAL A 70 15.04 3.01 -5.75
CA VAL A 70 16.00 2.28 -6.56
C VAL A 70 15.28 1.27 -7.46
N PRO A 71 15.83 0.90 -8.62
CA PRO A 71 15.13 0.10 -9.62
C PRO A 71 14.53 -1.21 -9.09
N GLU A 72 15.23 -1.91 -8.21
CA GLU A 72 14.80 -3.18 -7.64
C GLU A 72 13.54 -3.01 -6.77
N ARG A 73 13.54 -1.98 -5.92
CA ARG A 73 12.40 -1.63 -5.06
C ARG A 73 11.21 -1.14 -5.88
N TYR A 74 11.47 -0.38 -6.94
CA TYR A 74 10.42 0.07 -7.86
C TYR A 74 9.72 -1.13 -8.52
N ILE A 75 10.48 -2.12 -8.98
CA ILE A 75 9.92 -3.35 -9.58
C ILE A 75 9.08 -4.12 -8.56
N GLU A 76 9.59 -4.32 -7.32
CA GLU A 76 8.84 -5.02 -6.26
C GLU A 76 7.50 -4.34 -5.96
N VAL A 77 7.51 -3.03 -5.71
CA VAL A 77 6.30 -2.25 -5.44
C VAL A 77 5.34 -2.32 -6.63
N ARG A 78 5.84 -2.17 -7.86
CA ARG A 78 5.01 -2.19 -9.07
C ARG A 78 4.29 -3.52 -9.26
N GLU A 79 5.00 -4.64 -9.10
CA GLU A 79 4.37 -5.96 -9.21
C GLU A 79 3.40 -6.22 -8.05
N GLY A 80 3.69 -5.72 -6.85
CA GLY A 80 2.77 -5.72 -5.72
C GLY A 80 1.46 -4.97 -6.00
N LEU A 81 1.54 -3.74 -6.52
CA LEU A 81 0.39 -2.94 -6.94
C LEU A 81 -0.41 -3.63 -8.05
N LYS A 82 0.26 -4.20 -9.04
CA LYS A 82 -0.37 -4.94 -10.15
C LYS A 82 -1.12 -6.17 -9.64
N LYS A 83 -0.55 -6.89 -8.65
CA LYS A 83 -1.22 -8.00 -7.99
C LYS A 83 -2.48 -7.51 -7.26
N LEU A 84 -2.36 -6.44 -6.45
CA LEU A 84 -3.48 -5.88 -5.71
C LEU A 84 -4.60 -5.41 -6.66
N ARG A 85 -4.26 -4.70 -7.74
CA ARG A 85 -5.22 -4.29 -8.79
C ARG A 85 -6.01 -5.47 -9.33
N ARG A 86 -5.34 -6.57 -9.71
CA ARG A 86 -5.99 -7.77 -10.24
C ARG A 86 -6.96 -8.39 -9.22
N VAL A 87 -6.61 -8.41 -7.95
CA VAL A 87 -7.50 -8.94 -6.90
C VAL A 87 -8.71 -8.02 -6.71
N LEU A 88 -8.51 -6.70 -6.68
CA LEU A 88 -9.60 -5.73 -6.59
C LEU A 88 -10.56 -5.82 -7.79
N GLN A 89 -10.04 -5.98 -9.00
CA GLN A 89 -10.86 -6.21 -10.21
C GLN A 89 -11.72 -7.48 -10.08
N LYS A 90 -11.19 -8.56 -9.49
CA LYS A 90 -11.97 -9.77 -9.19
C LYS A 90 -13.08 -9.55 -8.16
N LEU A 91 -12.92 -8.55 -7.29
CA LEU A 91 -13.95 -8.12 -6.32
C LEU A 91 -14.95 -7.10 -6.94
N GLY A 92 -14.81 -6.77 -8.22
CA GLY A 92 -15.70 -5.86 -8.93
C GLY A 92 -15.31 -4.38 -8.87
N GLU A 93 -14.09 -4.06 -8.44
CA GLU A 93 -13.56 -2.68 -8.54
C GLU A 93 -13.15 -2.35 -9.98
N ASP A 94 -13.47 -1.13 -10.41
CA ASP A 94 -12.96 -0.56 -11.66
C ASP A 94 -11.71 0.28 -11.41
N LEU A 95 -10.59 -0.16 -12.00
CA LEU A 95 -9.20 0.25 -11.72
C LEU A 95 -8.29 0.10 -12.93
#